data_AF-A0A380FKY6-F1
#
_entry.id   AF-A0A380FKY6-F1
#
_cell.length_a   1.000
_cell.length_b   1.000
_cell.length_c   1.000
_cell.angle_alpha   90.00
_cell.angle_beta   90.00
_cell.angle_gamma   90.00
#
_symmetry.space_group_name_H-M   'P 1'
#
loop_
_entity.id
_entity.type
_entity.pdbx_description
1 polymer ?
#
loop_
_entity_poly.entity_id
_entity_poly.type
_entity_poly.pdbx_seq_one_letter_code
_entity_poly.pdbx_strand_id
1 'polypeptide(L)' 'MKQMNLNFPNNFLWGGATAANQIEGAYNLDGKGMSTADFIEFIPKSQRTKDNEMENYF' A
#
# COMPACT_ATOMS: atom_id res chain seq x y z
N MET A 1 34.48 -17.13 16.35
CA MET A 1 33.24 -16.50 15.82
C MET A 1 32.41 -16.03 16.99
N LYS A 2 31.91 -14.78 16.99
CA LYS A 2 31.12 -14.23 18.10
C LYS A 2 29.64 -14.59 17.85
N GLN A 3 29.03 -15.32 18.78
CA GLN A 3 27.60 -15.64 18.71
C GLN A 3 26.81 -14.34 18.86
N MET A 4 26.01 -13.95 17.86
CA MET A 4 25.04 -12.88 18.03
C MET A 4 23.74 -13.47 18.57
N ASN A 5 23.27 -12.95 19.70
CA ASN A 5 22.02 -13.38 20.31
C ASN A 5 20.88 -12.65 19.60
N LEU A 6 20.12 -13.36 18.75
CA LEU A 6 19.08 -12.80 17.86
C LEU A 6 17.70 -12.71 18.55
N ASN A 7 17.64 -12.72 19.88
CA ASN A 7 16.37 -12.71 20.61
C ASN A 7 15.81 -11.29 20.68
N PHE A 8 14.52 -11.14 20.36
CA PHE A 8 13.80 -9.88 20.53
C PHE A 8 13.52 -9.61 22.01
N PRO A 9 13.44 -8.34 22.45
CA PRO A 9 13.00 -7.97 23.80
C PRO A 9 11.61 -8.55 24.14
N ASN A 10 11.36 -8.87 25.41
CA ASN A 10 10.08 -9.44 25.86
C ASN A 10 8.85 -8.55 25.57
N ASN A 11 9.06 -7.24 25.41
CA ASN A 11 8.03 -6.25 25.11
C ASN A 11 8.02 -5.83 23.63
N PHE A 12 8.68 -6.59 22.76
CA PHE A 12 8.66 -6.33 21.33
C PHE A 12 7.26 -6.60 20.76
N LEU A 13 6.70 -5.61 20.05
CA LEU A 13 5.38 -5.72 19.46
C LEU A 13 5.48 -6.33 18.06
N TRP A 14 4.86 -7.49 17.89
CA TRP A 14 4.64 -8.10 16.58
C TRP A 14 3.24 -7.78 16.11
N GLY A 15 3.10 -7.52 14.82
CA GLY A 15 1.81 -7.26 14.21
C GLY A 15 1.91 -7.18 12.69
N GLY A 16 0.76 -7.12 12.05
CA GLY A 16 0.63 -6.76 10.65
C GLY A 16 0.17 -5.31 10.50
N ALA A 17 0.38 -4.74 9.32
CA ALA A 17 -0.16 -3.44 8.94
C ALA A 17 -0.87 -3.57 7.58
N THR A 18 -1.96 -2.85 7.43
CA THR A 18 -2.72 -2.70 6.18
C THR A 18 -3.00 -1.23 5.95
N ALA A 19 -3.30 -0.84 4.71
CA ALA A 19 -3.79 0.50 4.38
C ALA A 19 -5.25 0.45 3.92
N ALA A 20 -6.02 1.48 4.29
CA ALA A 20 -7.45 1.59 4.03
C ALA A 20 -7.82 1.30 2.57
N ASN A 21 -7.15 1.96 1.62
CA ASN A 21 -7.39 1.82 0.19
C ASN A 21 -7.07 0.41 -0.37
N GLN A 22 -6.32 -0.41 0.36
CA GLN A 22 -5.99 -1.77 -0.08
C GLN A 22 -7.09 -2.78 0.26
N ILE A 23 -7.92 -2.49 1.28
CA ILE A 23 -8.82 -3.50 1.86
C ILE A 23 -10.25 -3.03 2.14
N GLU A 24 -10.50 -1.75 2.39
CA GLU A 24 -11.83 -1.29 2.82
C GLU A 24 -12.86 -1.35 1.69
N GLY A 25 -12.47 -0.99 0.47
CA GLY A 25 -13.40 -0.88 -0.65
C GLY A 25 -14.38 0.27 -0.46
N ALA A 26 -15.64 0.08 -0.88
CA ALA A 26 -16.75 1.02 -0.65
C ALA A 26 -16.40 2.51 -0.92
N TYR A 27 -15.59 2.78 -1.95
CA TYR A 27 -14.94 4.08 -2.13
C TYR A 27 -15.92 5.26 -2.31
N ASN A 28 -17.17 4.96 -2.67
CA ASN A 28 -18.26 5.89 -2.96
C ASN A 28 -19.51 5.73 -2.06
N LEU A 29 -19.42 5.00 -0.94
CA LEU A 29 -20.54 4.83 -0.01
C LEU A 29 -20.41 5.76 1.21
N ASP A 30 -21.52 5.92 1.94
CA ASP A 30 -21.60 6.53 3.27
C ASP A 30 -20.95 7.93 3.41
N GLY A 31 -20.94 8.70 2.32
CA GLY A 31 -20.41 10.06 2.31
C GLY A 31 -18.89 10.15 2.36
N LYS A 32 -18.15 9.06 2.09
CA LYS A 32 -16.69 9.09 1.95
C LYS A 32 -16.29 10.09 0.86
N GLY A 33 -15.41 11.03 1.20
CA GLY A 33 -14.79 11.92 0.22
C GLY A 33 -13.80 11.20 -0.71
N MET A 34 -13.60 11.76 -1.90
CA MET A 34 -12.59 11.25 -2.83
C MET A 34 -11.19 11.49 -2.28
N SER A 35 -10.35 10.47 -2.35
CA SER A 35 -8.93 10.51 -1.99
C SER A 35 -8.06 10.49 -3.23
N THR A 36 -6.78 10.86 -3.12
CA THR A 36 -5.83 10.75 -4.23
C THR A 36 -5.76 9.33 -4.81
N ALA A 37 -5.92 8.30 -3.96
CA ALA A 37 -5.88 6.91 -4.39
C ALA A 37 -7.05 6.51 -5.30
N ASP A 38 -8.19 7.23 -5.23
CA ASP A 38 -9.37 6.95 -6.05
C ASP A 38 -9.21 7.47 -7.50
N PHE A 39 -8.18 8.28 -7.76
CA PHE A 39 -7.87 8.81 -9.09
C PHE A 39 -6.70 8.09 -9.79
N ILE A 40 -6.08 7.11 -9.12
CA ILE A 40 -4.99 6.34 -9.71
C ILE A 40 -5.59 5.30 -10.65
N GLU A 41 -5.18 5.33 -11.92
CA GLU A 41 -5.64 4.36 -12.90
C GLU A 41 -5.15 2.94 -12.55
N PHE A 42 -6.06 1.97 -12.65
CA PHE A 42 -5.69 0.58 -12.50
C PHE A 42 -4.97 0.08 -13.76
N ILE A 43 -3.67 -0.19 -13.64
CA ILE A 43 -2.86 -0.79 -14.72
C ILE A 43 -2.67 -2.30 -14.45
N PRO A 44 -3.23 -3.19 -15.30
CA PRO A 44 -2.99 -4.63 -15.23
C PRO A 44 -1.51 -4.95 -15.30
N LYS A 45 -1.05 -5.96 -14.54
CA LYS A 45 0.38 -6.30 -14.45
C LYS A 45 1.03 -6.58 -15.81
N SER A 46 0.29 -7.14 -16.78
CA SER A 46 0.77 -7.38 -18.14
C SER A 46 1.01 -6.11 -18.96
N GLN A 47 0.40 -4.99 -18.56
CA GLN A 47 0.46 -3.70 -19.25
C GLN A 47 1.35 -2.68 -18.53
N ARG A 48 1.92 -3.04 -17.37
CA ARG A 48 2.83 -2.16 -16.62
C ARG A 48 4.15 -2.03 -17.36
N THR A 49 4.42 -0.84 -17.89
CA THR A 49 5.76 -0.40 -18.27
C THR A 49 6.55 -0.13 -16.98
N LYS A 50 7.89 -0.23 -17.01
CA LYS A 50 8.72 0.08 -15.82
C LYS A 50 8.63 1.54 -15.41
N ASP A 51 8.13 2.37 -16.30
CA ASP A 51 8.05 3.81 -16.18
C ASP A 51 6.56 4.14 -15.98
N ASN A 52 6.16 4.43 -14.74
CA ASN A 52 4.80 4.87 -14.37
C ASN A 52 4.64 6.37 -14.67
N GLU A 53 5.14 6.84 -15.81
CA GLU A 53 5.09 8.25 -16.20
C GLU A 53 3.62 8.58 -16.55
N MET A 54 2.92 9.20 -15.60
CA MET A 54 1.61 9.84 -15.79
C MET A 54 1.73 11.12 -16.66
N GLU A 55 2.74 11.19 -17.53
CA GLU A 55 3.09 12.40 -18.30
C GLU A 55 2.15 12.65 -19.49
N ASN A 56 1.34 11.66 -19.91
CA ASN A 56 0.54 11.77 -21.14
C ASN A 56 -0.90 12.25 -20.95
N TYR A 57 -1.29 12.68 -19.74
CA TYR A 57 -2.67 13.13 -19.44
C TYR A 57 -2.76 14.59 -18.94
N PHE A 58 -1.72 15.42 -19.17
CA PHE A 58 -1.76 16.87 -19.02
C PHE A 58 -1.24 17.59 -20.27
#